data_AF-J5HMG4-F1
#
_entry.id   AF-J5HMG4-F1
#
_cell.length_a   1.000
_cell.length_b   1.000
_cell.length_c   1.000
_cell.angle_alpha   90.00
_cell.angle_beta   90.00
_cell.angle_gamma   90.00
#
_symmetry.space_group_name_H-M   'P 1'
#
loop_
_entity.id
_entity.type
_entity.pdbx_description
1 polymer ?
#
loop_
_entity_poly.entity_id
_entity_poly.type
_entity_poly.pdbx_seq_one_letter_code
_entity_poly.pdbx_strand_id
1 'polypeptide(L)' 'MRKIYEDGRGWRYTVRETLRANTFKPFYCKAGKKSFHACRQFDVRDSAEEAQAELDAYAAARGWREVSDEKGVSEC' A
#
# COMPACT_ATOMS: atom_id res chain seq x y z
N MET A 1 -9.89 -4.04 -7.53
CA MET A 1 -9.95 -3.36 -6.22
C MET A 1 -8.54 -3.33 -5.65
N ARG A 2 -8.07 -2.18 -5.15
CA ARG A 2 -6.76 -2.12 -4.49
C ARG A 2 -6.93 -2.54 -3.03
N LYS A 3 -6.11 -3.48 -2.58
CA LYS A 3 -6.06 -3.87 -1.18
C LYS A 3 -5.28 -2.83 -0.40
N ILE A 4 -5.75 -2.51 0.79
CA ILE A 4 -5.03 -1.68 1.74
C ILE A 4 -4.82 -2.54 2.99
N TYR A 5 -3.64 -2.46 3.57
CA TYR A 5 -3.33 -3.15 4.83
C TYR A 5 -3.03 -2.13 5.90
N GLU A 6 -3.57 -2.33 7.10
CA GLU A 6 -3.29 -1.49 8.26
C GLU A 6 -2.44 -2.24 9.29
N ASP A 7 -1.32 -1.63 9.67
CA ASP A 7 -0.48 -2.06 10.79
C ASP A 7 -1.07 -1.58 12.12
N GLY A 8 -0.77 -2.28 13.22
CA GLY A 8 -1.25 -1.93 14.57
C GLY A 8 -0.85 -0.53 15.07
N ARG A 9 0.09 0.14 14.39
CA ARG A 9 0.49 1.53 14.66
C ARG A 9 -0.34 2.57 13.88
N GLY A 10 -1.34 2.13 13.09
CA GLY A 10 -2.19 3.00 12.27
C GLY A 10 -1.54 3.44 10.95
N TRP A 11 -0.58 2.66 10.42
CA TRP A 11 -0.02 2.87 9.09
C TRP A 11 -0.79 2.04 8.07
N ARG A 12 -1.22 2.67 6.97
CA ARG A 12 -1.92 2.04 5.86
C ARG A 12 -1.00 1.87 4.69
N TYR A 13 -0.96 0.69 4.11
CA TYR A 13 -0.09 0.30 3.02
C TYR A 13 -0.92 -0.09 1.81
N THR A 14 -0.57 0.42 0.63
CA THR A 14 -1.26 0.11 -0.63
C THR A 14 -0.33 0.24 -1.82
N VAL A 15 -0.58 -0.52 -2.88
CA VAL A 15 0.19 -0.43 -4.12
C VAL A 15 -0.32 0.72 -4.98
N ARG A 16 0.60 1.55 -5.46
CA ARG A 16 0.32 2.64 -6.39
C ARG A 16 1.32 2.65 -7.53
N GLU A 17 0.89 3.21 -8.65
CA GLU A 17 1.79 3.55 -9.75
C GLU A 17 2.76 4.63 -9.28
N THR A 18 4.03 4.51 -9.69
CA THR A 18 5.06 5.51 -9.41
C THR A 18 5.06 6.62 -10.46
N LEU A 19 5.98 7.57 -10.37
CA LEU A 19 6.16 8.61 -11.39
C LEU A 19 6.64 8.05 -12.74
N ARG A 20 7.22 6.84 -12.75
CA ARG A 20 7.58 6.14 -13.98
C ARG A 20 6.36 5.34 -14.45
N ALA A 21 5.92 5.61 -15.69
CA ALA A 21 4.78 4.92 -16.29
C ALA A 21 4.99 3.39 -16.30
N ASN A 22 3.90 2.63 -16.11
CA ASN A 22 3.92 1.16 -16.02
C ASN A 22 4.84 0.63 -14.91
N THR A 23 5.00 1.38 -13.82
CA THR A 23 5.71 0.85 -12.68
C THR A 23 4.97 1.09 -11.39
N PHE A 24 4.95 0.09 -10.54
CA PHE A 24 4.17 0.00 -9.33
C PHE A 24 5.08 -0.24 -8.14
N LYS A 25 4.71 0.36 -7.01
CA LYS A 25 5.42 0.19 -5.75
C LYS A 25 4.45 0.27 -4.58
N PRO A 26 4.73 -0.42 -3.46
CA PRO A 26 4.01 -0.20 -2.21
C PRO A 26 4.30 1.19 -1.64
N PHE A 27 3.24 1.89 -1.26
CA PHE A 27 3.27 3.15 -0.53
C PHE A 27 2.57 2.99 0.80
N TYR A 28 2.95 3.81 1.76
CA TYR A 28 2.32 3.84 3.07
C TYR A 28 2.02 5.26 3.51
N CYS A 29 0.88 5.44 4.19
CA CYS A 29 0.49 6.69 4.82
C CYS A 29 0.04 6.40 6.25
N LYS A 30 0.09 7.42 7.11
CA LYS A 30 -0.50 7.30 8.44
C LYS A 30 -1.99 7.60 8.33
N ALA A 31 -2.85 6.87 9.02
CA ALA A 31 -4.26 7.18 9.08
C ALA A 31 -4.47 8.63 9.59
N GLY A 32 -5.20 9.45 8.83
CA GLY A 32 -5.40 10.89 9.06
C GLY A 32 -4.29 11.81 8.52
N LYS A 33 -3.35 11.31 7.71
CA LYS A 33 -2.31 12.08 7.00
C LYS A 33 -2.34 11.87 5.49
N LYS A 34 -2.45 12.99 4.75
CA LYS A 34 -2.49 13.03 3.27
C LYS A 34 -1.20 12.60 2.58
N SER A 35 -0.11 12.46 3.33
CA SER A 35 1.23 12.18 2.81
C SER A 35 1.47 10.68 2.66
N PHE A 36 1.69 10.25 1.42
CA PHE A 36 2.15 8.91 1.10
C PHE A 36 3.67 8.88 1.01
N HIS A 37 4.26 7.87 1.63
CA HIS A 37 5.69 7.59 1.57
C HIS A 37 5.92 6.30 0.79
N ALA A 38 6.89 6.30 -0.12
CA ALA A 38 7.27 5.08 -0.83
C ALA A 38 7.96 4.12 0.13
N CYS A 39 7.54 2.84 0.16
CA CYS A 39 8.22 1.85 0.97
C CYS A 39 9.62 1.57 0.38
N ARG A 40 10.68 2.00 1.07
CA ARG A 40 12.07 1.82 0.61
C ARG A 40 12.51 0.35 0.51
N GLN A 41 11.87 -0.53 1.27
CA GLN A 41 12.22 -1.96 1.32
C GLN A 41 11.80 -2.73 0.06
N PHE A 42 10.84 -2.22 -0.71
CA PHE A 42 10.37 -2.88 -1.92
C PHE A 42 11.05 -2.30 -3.14
N ASP A 43 11.32 -3.14 -4.12
CA ASP A 43 11.73 -2.69 -5.44
C ASP A 43 10.55 -2.15 -6.24
N VAL A 44 10.86 -1.40 -7.28
CA VAL A 44 9.85 -0.95 -8.26
C VAL A 44 9.55 -2.14 -9.17
N ARG A 45 8.28 -2.49 -9.32
CA ARG A 45 7.83 -3.57 -10.20
C ARG A 45 7.18 -3.02 -11.44
N ASP A 46 7.28 -3.72 -12.55
CA ASP A 46 6.60 -3.36 -13.80
C ASP A 46 5.11 -3.76 -13.78
N SER A 47 4.73 -4.61 -12.83
CA SER A 47 3.37 -5.15 -12.69
C SER A 47 2.73 -4.78 -11.35
N ALA A 48 1.48 -4.32 -11.39
CA ALA A 48 0.71 -4.04 -10.17
C ALA A 48 0.45 -5.32 -9.35
N GLU A 49 0.24 -6.45 -10.03
CA GLU A 49 0.02 -7.76 -9.40
C GLU A 49 1.24 -8.24 -8.63
N GLU A 50 2.44 -8.10 -9.20
CA GLU A 50 3.69 -8.45 -8.50
C GLU A 50 3.90 -7.60 -7.25
N ALA A 51 3.76 -6.28 -7.38
CA ALA A 51 3.87 -5.38 -6.24
C ALA A 51 2.79 -5.66 -5.18
N GLN A 52 1.60 -6.08 -5.60
CA GLN A 52 0.50 -6.41 -4.69
C GLN A 52 0.73 -7.75 -3.99
N ALA A 53 1.26 -8.76 -4.68
CA ALA A 53 1.63 -10.04 -4.10
C ALA A 53 2.77 -9.90 -3.09
N GLU A 54 3.77 -9.05 -3.36
CA GLU A 54 4.82 -8.74 -2.39
C GLU A 54 4.26 -8.05 -1.15
N LEU A 55 3.35 -7.08 -1.33
CA LEU A 55 2.70 -6.41 -0.21
C LEU A 55 1.82 -7.37 0.59
N ASP A 56 1.11 -8.28 -0.08
CA ASP A 56 0.28 -9.31 0.56
C ASP A 56 1.13 -10.28 1.39
N ALA A 57 2.24 -10.78 0.84
CA ALA A 57 3.17 -11.62 1.56
C ALA A 57 3.78 -10.90 2.77
N TYR A 58 4.11 -9.62 2.63
CA TYR A 58 4.63 -8.79 3.71
C TYR A 58 3.58 -8.54 4.81
N ALA A 59 2.34 -8.26 4.42
CA ALA A 59 1.22 -8.08 5.32
C ALA A 59 0.91 -9.37 6.09
N ALA A 60 0.89 -10.52 5.40
CA ALA A 60 0.69 -11.84 6.00
C ALA A 60 1.80 -12.18 7.00
N ALA A 61 3.06 -11.92 6.65
CA ALA A 61 4.20 -12.15 7.53
C ALA A 61 4.17 -11.30 8.81
N ARG A 62 3.58 -10.09 8.74
CA ARG A 62 3.46 -9.17 9.87
C ARG A 62 2.12 -9.23 10.60
N GLY A 63 1.17 -10.03 10.12
CA GLY A 63 -0.19 -10.12 10.69
C GLY A 63 -0.99 -8.82 10.54
N TRP A 64 -0.79 -8.08 9.45
CA TRP A 64 -1.53 -6.86 9.17
C TRP A 64 -2.97 -7.14 8.78
N ARG A 65 -3.86 -6.18 9.05
CA ARG A 65 -5.29 -6.33 8.75
C ARG A 65 -5.58 -5.73 7.38
N GLU A 66 -6.21 -6.51 6.51
CA GLU A 66 -6.76 -5.98 5.26
C GLU A 66 -7.92 -5.03 5.60
N VAL A 67 -7.84 -3.81 5.10
CA VAL A 67 -8.88 -2.79 5.23
C VAL A 67 -9.40 -2.45 3.83
N SER A 68 -10.70 -2.60 3.62
CA SER A 68 -11.34 -2.24 2.35
C SER A 68 -11.71 -0.75 2.37
N ASP A 69 -11.28 -0.01 1.36
CA ASP A 69 -11.74 1.36 1.10
C ASP A 69 -13.15 1.32 0.48
N GLU A 70 -14.19 0.95 1.24
CA GLU A 70 -15.58 0.91 0.73
C GLU A 70 -16.49 2.04 1.27
N LYS A 71 -15.93 3.05 1.93
CA LYS A 71 -16.68 4.26 2.30
C LYS A 71 -15.87 5.48 1.90
N GLY A 72 -16.34 6.10 0.81
CA GLY A 72 -15.76 7.31 0.26
C GLY A 72 -15.61 8.44 1.29
N VAL A 73 -14.73 9.37 0.92
CA VAL A 73 -14.41 10.61 1.61
C VAL A 73 -13.66 10.38 2.93
N SER A 74 -12.35 10.35 2.83
CA SER A 74 -11.56 11.54 3.13
C SER A 74 -10.11 11.18 2.89
N GLU A 75 -9.47 12.05 2.12
CA GLU A 75 -8.03 12.20 1.96
C GLU A 75 -7.28 11.69 3.18
N CYS A 76 -6.21 10.92 2.92
CA CYS A 76 -5.51 10.17 3.94
C CYS A 76 -5.27 10.93 5.24
#